data_AF-A0A951YIR3-F1
#
_entry.id   AF-A0A951YIR3-F1
#
_cell.length_a   1.000
_cell.length_b   1.000
_cell.length_c   1.000
_cell.angle_alpha   90.00
_cell.angle_beta   90.00
_cell.angle_gamma   90.00
#
_symmetry.space_group_name_H-M   'P 1'
#
loop_
_entity.id
_entity.type
_entity.pdbx_description
1 polymer ?
#
loop_
_entity_poly.entity_id
_entity_poly.type
_entity_poly.pdbx_seq_one_letter_code
_entity_poly.pdbx_strand_id
1 'polypeptide(L)'
;MAEAESERAATAGTAPDRELPVFDDRARVPRDLRTGPELAANGLLRLGAPRALLRQGSGLEPLFSTSEARLLRDALWPRGARAGSAQPNATTTAPNAARPARDPPRAPREPMPGRGHPHASRNLDELFREGFVVLDTETTGLSTGDEVIEIGLLDSEGGVLLESKVFPRSGHVPAAATRVHGYTIDDLRGAPSWPEVMIELERHLEGRRVFAWNAPFDERMVAQSTRRWRLTSAVGGFECAMRTYSAVRGVRGSLRLERAAQIEGVLVGGGQSHTSVDDARLTLAVMRRLRRAGPGRA
;
A
#
# COMPACT_ATOMS: atom_id res chain seq x y z
N MET A 1 63.28 21.82 13.41
CA MET A 1 62.34 22.95 13.58
C MET A 1 61.61 23.15 12.25
N ALA A 2 60.35 22.83 12.01
CA ALA A 2 59.26 22.06 12.61
C ALA A 2 58.37 21.69 11.39
N GLU A 3 57.84 20.46 11.29
CA GLU A 3 56.40 20.11 11.42
C GLU A 3 55.46 20.80 10.41
N ALA A 4 54.36 20.25 9.90
CA ALA A 4 53.71 18.95 9.71
C ALA A 4 52.30 19.30 9.10
N GLU A 5 51.55 18.30 8.62
CA GLU A 5 50.10 18.35 8.30
C GLU A 5 49.68 18.98 6.95
N SER A 6 48.71 18.47 6.17
CA SER A 6 47.83 17.31 6.27
C SER A 6 47.24 17.02 4.87
N GLU A 7 47.36 15.77 4.41
CA GLU A 7 46.45 15.16 3.44
C GLU A 7 45.12 14.82 4.13
N ARG A 8 43.97 15.12 3.51
CA ARG A 8 42.72 14.34 3.61
C ARG A 8 41.83 14.61 2.39
N ALA A 9 42.03 13.84 1.32
CA ALA A 9 40.98 13.59 0.34
C ALA A 9 40.08 12.48 0.90
N ALA A 10 38.82 12.81 1.17
CA ALA A 10 37.83 11.87 1.69
C ALA A 10 37.45 10.85 0.60
N THR A 11 38.00 9.65 0.70
CA THR A 11 37.50 8.45 0.03
C THR A 11 36.14 8.08 0.62
N ALA A 12 35.13 8.02 -0.24
CA ALA A 12 33.83 7.45 0.09
C ALA A 12 34.02 5.96 0.43
N GLY A 13 33.86 5.60 1.69
CA GLY A 13 33.97 4.23 2.16
C GLY A 13 32.84 3.36 1.60
N THR A 14 33.16 2.49 0.67
CA THR A 14 32.43 1.25 0.40
C THR A 14 32.48 0.40 1.67
N ALA A 15 31.32 -0.01 2.20
CA ALA A 15 31.26 -0.90 3.35
C ALA A 15 31.99 -2.24 3.04
N PRO A 16 32.75 -2.81 3.99
CA PRO A 16 33.50 -4.04 3.75
C PRO A 16 32.55 -5.22 3.51
N ASP A 17 32.93 -6.06 2.55
CA ASP A 17 32.28 -7.34 2.23
C ASP A 17 32.41 -8.26 3.47
N ARG A 18 31.35 -8.30 4.30
CA ARG A 18 31.33 -9.12 5.52
C ARG A 18 31.03 -10.56 5.14
N GLU A 19 31.95 -11.47 5.43
CA GLU A 19 31.69 -12.91 5.37
C GLU A 19 30.41 -13.26 6.16
N LEU A 20 29.51 -14.01 5.52
CA LEU A 20 28.24 -14.40 6.12
C LEU A 20 28.46 -15.54 7.12
N PRO A 21 27.84 -15.47 8.32
CA PRO A 21 27.93 -16.55 9.29
C PRO A 21 27.33 -17.84 8.75
N VAL A 22 28.02 -18.96 8.96
CA VAL A 22 27.57 -20.30 8.56
C VAL A 22 27.08 -21.08 9.78
N PHE A 23 25.90 -21.68 9.66
CA PHE A 23 25.32 -22.57 10.67
C PHE A 23 25.32 -24.01 10.14
N ASP A 24 25.84 -24.95 10.93
CA ASP A 24 25.81 -26.38 10.57
C ASP A 24 24.54 -27.10 11.06
N ASP A 25 23.76 -26.45 11.93
CA ASP A 25 22.56 -27.01 12.55
C ASP A 25 21.41 -26.00 12.52
N ARG A 26 20.27 -26.44 11.97
CA ARG A 26 19.04 -25.65 11.89
C ARG A 26 18.54 -25.18 13.25
N ALA A 27 18.74 -25.95 14.32
CA ALA A 27 18.30 -25.59 15.67
C ALA A 27 19.05 -24.38 16.24
N ARG A 28 20.26 -24.09 15.73
CA ARG A 28 21.10 -22.97 16.14
C ARG A 28 20.85 -21.69 15.34
N VAL A 29 20.11 -21.79 14.23
CA VAL A 29 19.77 -20.64 13.39
C VAL A 29 18.80 -19.72 14.16
N PRO A 30 19.07 -18.40 14.23
CA PRO A 30 18.15 -17.44 14.84
C PRO A 30 16.73 -17.56 14.29
N ARG A 31 15.73 -17.41 15.17
CA ARG A 31 14.31 -17.56 14.80
C ARG A 31 13.83 -16.62 13.71
N ASP A 32 14.52 -15.51 13.46
CA ASP A 32 14.18 -14.60 12.37
C ASP A 32 14.76 -15.05 11.01
N LEU A 33 15.75 -15.95 10.98
CA LEU A 33 16.38 -16.39 9.75
C LEU A 33 15.74 -17.65 9.18
N ARG A 34 15.35 -17.58 7.91
CA ARG A 34 14.63 -18.63 7.18
C ARG A 34 15.23 -18.83 5.80
N THR A 35 15.07 -20.03 5.25
CA THR A 35 15.45 -20.30 3.87
C THR A 35 14.47 -19.63 2.91
N GLY A 36 14.88 -19.47 1.65
CA GLY A 36 13.99 -18.94 0.62
C GLY A 36 12.68 -19.73 0.49
N PRO A 37 12.71 -21.08 0.40
CA PRO A 37 11.50 -21.90 0.37
C PRO A 37 10.58 -21.74 1.58
N GLU A 38 11.14 -21.67 2.80
CA GLU A 38 10.36 -21.47 4.03
C GLU A 38 9.63 -20.12 4.04
N LEU A 39 10.27 -19.07 3.52
CA LEU A 39 9.66 -17.74 3.39
C LEU A 39 8.61 -17.71 2.27
N ALA A 40 8.90 -18.34 1.13
CA ALA A 40 7.97 -18.44 0.01
C ALA A 40 6.66 -19.16 0.39
N ALA A 41 6.75 -20.25 1.18
CA ALA A 41 5.58 -20.95 1.72
C ALA A 41 4.67 -20.06 2.59
N ASN A 42 5.19 -18.95 3.12
CA ASN A 42 4.46 -17.96 3.91
C ASN A 42 4.13 -16.68 3.12
N GLY A 43 4.20 -16.73 1.79
CA GLY A 43 3.89 -15.60 0.92
C GLY A 43 4.93 -14.47 0.94
N LEU A 44 6.15 -14.74 1.41
CA LEU A 44 7.26 -13.78 1.46
C LEU A 44 8.22 -14.07 0.30
N LEU A 45 7.91 -13.51 -0.87
CA LEU A 45 8.64 -13.79 -2.12
C LEU A 45 9.85 -12.87 -2.35
N ARG A 46 9.98 -11.78 -1.57
CA ARG A 46 11.14 -10.87 -1.62
C ARG A 46 11.95 -11.02 -0.33
N LEU A 47 13.19 -11.51 -0.47
CA LEU A 47 13.95 -12.06 0.66
C LEU A 47 15.04 -11.13 1.21
N GLY A 48 15.45 -10.12 0.44
CA GLY A 48 16.56 -9.23 0.83
C GLY A 48 17.93 -9.86 0.61
N ALA A 49 18.98 -9.26 1.19
CA ALA A 49 20.31 -9.84 1.14
C ALA A 49 20.42 -11.05 2.09
N PRO A 50 21.13 -12.12 1.70
CA PRO A 50 21.44 -13.20 2.63
C PRO A 50 22.12 -12.67 3.89
N ARG A 51 21.67 -13.15 5.06
CA ARG A 51 22.19 -12.76 6.38
C ARG A 51 23.04 -13.85 7.03
N ALA A 52 22.91 -15.08 6.53
CA ALA A 52 23.67 -16.24 6.96
C ALA A 52 23.59 -17.35 5.90
N LEU A 53 24.34 -18.44 6.12
CA LEU A 53 24.28 -19.67 5.34
C LEU A 53 23.95 -20.83 6.29
N LEU A 54 23.17 -21.81 5.83
CA LEU A 54 22.87 -23.06 6.51
C LEU A 54 23.51 -24.21 5.74
N ARG A 55 24.34 -25.03 6.38
CA ARG A 55 24.87 -26.23 5.75
C ARG A 55 23.79 -27.30 5.63
N GLN A 56 23.58 -27.79 4.41
CA GLN A 56 22.66 -28.88 4.11
C GLN A 56 23.33 -29.88 3.17
N GLY A 57 23.58 -31.10 3.64
CA GLY A 57 24.33 -32.10 2.88
C GLY A 57 25.71 -31.57 2.49
N SER A 58 26.04 -31.60 1.19
CA SER A 58 27.27 -31.05 0.63
C SER A 58 27.19 -29.55 0.27
N GLY A 59 26.04 -28.90 0.47
CA GLY A 59 25.78 -27.52 0.04
C GLY A 59 25.62 -26.50 1.18
N LEU A 60 25.59 -25.22 0.80
CA LEU A 60 25.25 -24.08 1.67
C LEU A 60 23.97 -23.41 1.14
N GLU A 61 22.92 -23.40 1.95
CA GLU A 61 21.65 -22.75 1.64
C GLU A 61 21.60 -21.35 2.26
N PRO A 62 21.27 -20.29 1.50
CA PRO A 62 21.17 -18.94 2.04
C PRO A 62 19.98 -18.77 2.97
N LEU A 63 20.23 -18.08 4.08
CA LEU A 63 19.23 -17.69 5.06
C LEU A 63 18.99 -16.18 4.98
N PHE A 64 17.71 -15.82 5.04
CA PHE A 64 17.21 -14.46 4.90
C PHE A 64 16.42 -14.06 6.15
N SER A 65 16.42 -12.75 6.46
CA SER A 65 15.62 -12.24 7.58
C SER A 65 14.14 -12.25 7.22
N THR A 66 13.32 -12.89 8.06
CA THR A 66 11.87 -12.89 7.94
C THR A 66 11.32 -11.49 8.17
N SER A 67 11.89 -10.75 9.11
CA SER A 67 11.55 -9.36 9.38
C SER A 67 11.87 -8.47 8.18
N GLU A 68 13.03 -8.63 7.55
CA GLU A 68 13.39 -7.94 6.31
C GLU A 68 12.50 -8.37 5.14
N ALA A 69 12.20 -9.65 4.98
CA ALA A 69 11.30 -10.14 3.94
C ALA A 69 9.86 -9.62 4.10
N ARG A 70 9.38 -9.48 5.35
CA ARG A 70 8.12 -8.81 5.67
C ARG A 70 8.20 -7.33 5.36
N LEU A 71 9.30 -6.67 5.72
CA LEU A 71 9.55 -5.29 5.33
C LEU A 71 9.68 -5.14 3.82
N LEU A 72 10.15 -6.10 3.04
CA LEU A 72 10.22 -6.01 1.57
C LEU A 72 8.89 -6.37 0.89
N ARG A 73 8.03 -7.12 1.59
CA ARG A 73 6.63 -7.30 1.23
C ARG A 73 5.83 -6.03 1.53
N ASP A 74 6.10 -5.38 2.66
CA ASP A 74 5.28 -4.30 3.22
C ASP A 74 5.83 -2.89 2.88
N ALA A 75 7.14 -2.77 2.67
CA ALA A 75 7.86 -1.60 2.19
C ALA A 75 8.24 -1.84 0.73
N LEU A 76 7.76 -0.92 -0.10
CA LEU A 76 8.01 -0.86 -1.53
C LEU A 76 7.25 -1.94 -2.32
N TRP A 77 6.11 -1.53 -2.86
CA TRP A 77 5.92 -1.64 -4.32
C TRP A 77 5.70 -3.05 -4.92
N PRO A 78 4.69 -3.20 -5.81
CA PRO A 78 5.04 -3.74 -7.13
C PRO A 78 4.46 -2.97 -8.34
N ARG A 79 5.35 -2.70 -9.31
CA ARG A 79 5.13 -2.47 -10.76
C ARG A 79 5.05 -3.86 -11.32
N GLY A 80 4.11 -4.05 -12.23
CA GLY A 80 4.29 -4.97 -13.32
C GLY A 80 3.69 -6.35 -13.10
N ALA A 81 2.51 -6.52 -13.71
CA ALA A 81 2.12 -7.62 -14.57
C ALA A 81 2.79 -8.99 -14.35
N ARG A 82 1.96 -9.99 -14.04
CA ARG A 82 2.03 -11.35 -14.62
C ARG A 82 0.57 -11.82 -14.82
N ALA A 83 0.10 -12.05 -16.05
CA ALA A 83 0.37 -13.23 -16.89
C ALA A 83 0.20 -14.54 -16.08
N GLY A 84 -0.83 -15.30 -16.45
CA GLY A 84 -1.50 -16.29 -15.62
C GLY A 84 -0.68 -17.52 -15.22
N SER A 85 -1.24 -18.28 -14.29
CA SER A 85 -1.84 -19.58 -14.60
C SER A 85 -2.32 -20.29 -13.34
N ALA A 86 -3.54 -20.82 -13.45
CA ALA A 86 -4.01 -22.11 -12.92
C ALA A 86 -4.07 -22.37 -11.40
N GLN A 87 -5.30 -22.62 -10.93
CA GLN A 87 -5.61 -23.48 -9.79
C GLN A 87 -5.29 -24.96 -10.12
N PRO A 88 -5.27 -25.86 -9.13
CA PRO A 88 -6.51 -26.59 -8.79
C PRO A 88 -6.73 -26.89 -7.29
N ASN A 89 -8.02 -26.97 -6.91
CA ASN A 89 -8.76 -27.90 -6.01
C ASN A 89 -8.06 -28.55 -4.78
N ALA A 90 -8.69 -28.94 -3.67
CA ALA A 90 -10.05 -28.85 -3.09
C ALA A 90 -10.02 -29.50 -1.68
N THR A 91 -11.11 -29.28 -0.92
CA THR A 91 -11.74 -30.20 0.08
C THR A 91 -11.32 -30.19 1.57
N THR A 92 -12.39 -30.04 2.38
CA THR A 92 -12.75 -30.75 3.62
C THR A 92 -12.61 -30.05 4.99
N THR A 93 -13.77 -30.07 5.65
CA THR A 93 -14.28 -29.59 6.93
C THR A 93 -13.74 -30.34 8.17
N ALA A 94 -13.68 -29.69 9.34
CA ALA A 94 -14.24 -30.08 10.67
C ALA A 94 -13.55 -29.26 11.83
N PRO A 95 -13.98 -29.36 13.11
CA PRO A 95 -14.74 -28.32 13.80
C PRO A 95 -13.94 -27.53 14.85
N ASN A 96 -14.54 -26.42 15.27
CA ASN A 96 -14.03 -25.41 16.19
C ASN A 96 -13.96 -25.92 17.64
N ALA A 97 -12.77 -25.95 18.24
CA ALA A 97 -12.57 -26.16 19.67
C ALA A 97 -12.40 -24.80 20.39
N ALA A 98 -13.09 -24.66 21.52
CA ALA A 98 -13.24 -23.42 22.28
C ALA A 98 -11.91 -22.75 22.67
N ARG A 99 -11.80 -21.43 22.42
CA ARG A 99 -10.69 -20.60 22.93
C ARG A 99 -11.02 -20.09 24.34
N PRO A 100 -10.06 -20.07 25.28
CA PRO A 100 -10.28 -19.49 26.61
C PRO A 100 -10.51 -17.97 26.54
N ALA A 101 -11.20 -17.45 27.56
CA ALA A 101 -11.63 -16.06 27.68
C ALA A 101 -10.47 -15.05 27.50
N ARG A 102 -10.74 -13.97 26.75
CA ARG A 102 -9.80 -12.86 26.54
C ARG A 102 -9.72 -11.99 27.80
N ASP A 103 -8.51 -11.61 28.17
CA ASP A 103 -8.25 -10.54 29.14
C ASP A 103 -8.99 -9.24 28.74
N PRO A 104 -9.43 -8.42 29.73
CA PRO A 104 -10.07 -7.14 29.44
C PRO A 104 -9.14 -6.20 28.66
N PRO A 105 -9.69 -5.33 27.79
CA PRO A 105 -8.90 -4.45 26.96
C PRO A 105 -8.09 -3.49 27.81
N ARG A 106 -6.76 -3.51 27.63
CA ARG A 106 -5.85 -2.57 28.26
C ARG A 106 -6.11 -1.16 27.71
N ALA A 107 -6.19 -0.18 28.60
CA ALA A 107 -6.43 1.22 28.25
C ALA A 107 -5.50 1.71 27.12
N PRO A 108 -5.99 2.58 26.21
CA PRO A 108 -5.19 3.09 25.10
C PRO A 108 -3.96 3.84 25.62
N ARG A 109 -2.78 3.42 25.19
CA ARG A 109 -1.51 4.11 25.48
C ARG A 109 -1.35 5.27 24.51
N GLU A 110 -0.97 6.43 25.04
CA GLU A 110 -0.63 7.62 24.23
C GLU A 110 0.47 7.29 23.19
N PRO A 111 0.36 7.78 21.95
CA PRO A 111 1.33 7.48 20.90
C PRO A 111 2.66 8.21 21.18
N MET A 112 3.75 7.44 21.28
CA MET A 112 5.13 7.95 21.34
C MET A 112 5.64 8.31 19.93
N PRO A 113 6.36 9.43 19.74
CA PRO A 113 6.84 9.88 18.43
C PRO A 113 7.94 8.95 17.88
N GLY A 114 7.77 8.48 16.64
CA GLY A 114 8.78 7.72 15.89
C GLY A 114 9.64 8.63 15.00
N ARG A 115 10.95 8.35 14.89
CA ARG A 115 11.84 9.06 13.96
C ARG A 115 11.52 8.62 12.52
N GLY A 116 11.15 9.56 11.64
CA GLY A 116 10.91 9.30 10.21
C GLY A 116 12.20 8.90 9.46
N HIS A 117 12.06 8.19 8.33
CA HIS A 117 13.22 7.71 7.54
C HIS A 117 13.73 8.76 6.53
N PRO A 118 15.03 9.14 6.56
CA PRO A 118 15.60 10.18 5.69
C PRO A 118 15.44 9.95 4.18
N HIS A 119 15.48 8.69 3.75
CA HIS A 119 15.42 8.32 2.32
C HIS A 119 14.02 8.43 1.70
N ALA A 120 12.96 8.53 2.50
CA ALA A 120 11.60 8.56 2.00
C ALA A 120 11.29 9.85 1.20
N SER A 121 11.98 10.96 1.51
CA SER A 121 11.80 12.24 0.82
C SER A 121 12.40 12.27 -0.60
N ARG A 122 13.63 11.76 -0.77
CA ARG A 122 14.30 11.67 -2.09
C ARG A 122 13.49 10.82 -3.07
N ASN A 123 12.77 9.81 -2.58
CA ASN A 123 11.92 8.94 -3.40
C ASN A 123 10.60 9.62 -3.84
N LEU A 124 10.14 10.66 -3.14
CA LEU A 124 8.93 11.40 -3.53
C LEU A 124 9.21 12.36 -4.69
N ASP A 125 10.38 13.01 -4.73
CA ASP A 125 10.72 13.88 -5.86
C ASP A 125 10.83 13.10 -7.18
N GLU A 126 11.42 11.91 -7.13
CA GLU A 126 11.47 11.01 -8.29
C GLU A 126 10.08 10.51 -8.69
N LEU A 127 9.26 10.09 -7.73
CA LEU A 127 7.86 9.70 -7.97
C LEU A 127 7.08 10.79 -8.72
N PHE A 128 7.14 12.04 -8.25
CA PHE A 128 6.45 13.15 -8.89
C PHE A 128 7.04 13.50 -10.26
N ARG A 129 8.32 13.18 -10.52
CA ARG A 129 8.96 13.38 -11.83
C ARG A 129 8.57 12.29 -12.84
N GLU A 130 8.43 11.05 -12.38
CA GLU A 130 7.96 9.93 -13.19
C GLU A 130 6.47 10.04 -13.54
N GLY A 131 5.71 10.76 -12.73
CA GLY A 131 4.27 10.87 -12.84
C GLY A 131 3.53 9.65 -12.26
N PHE A 132 2.31 9.89 -11.82
CA PHE A 132 1.40 8.87 -11.31
C PHE A 132 -0.03 9.40 -11.42
N VAL A 133 -1.00 8.53 -11.14
CA VAL A 133 -2.39 8.91 -10.99
C VAL A 133 -2.87 8.65 -9.57
N VAL A 134 -3.81 9.46 -9.09
CA VAL A 134 -4.47 9.28 -7.79
C VAL A 134 -5.91 8.90 -8.04
N LEU A 135 -6.32 7.77 -7.48
CA LEU A 135 -7.64 7.19 -7.60
C LEU A 135 -8.31 7.15 -6.23
N ASP A 136 -9.60 7.45 -6.20
CA ASP A 136 -10.46 7.23 -5.04
C ASP A 136 -11.82 6.68 -5.51
N THR A 137 -12.51 5.96 -4.63
CA THR A 137 -13.81 5.35 -4.92
C THR A 137 -14.82 5.55 -3.80
N GLU A 138 -16.04 5.92 -4.16
CA GLU A 138 -17.21 5.74 -3.29
C GLU A 138 -17.93 4.45 -3.64
N THR A 139 -18.52 3.82 -2.63
CA THR A 139 -18.99 2.43 -2.73
C THR A 139 -20.34 2.21 -2.05
N THR A 140 -21.01 1.12 -2.40
CA THR A 140 -22.22 0.69 -1.68
C THR A 140 -21.93 0.21 -0.24
N GLY A 141 -20.66 0.04 0.12
CA GLY A 141 -20.25 -0.48 1.43
C GLY A 141 -18.81 -1.02 1.44
N LEU A 142 -18.47 -1.75 2.50
CA LEU A 142 -17.08 -2.18 2.78
C LEU A 142 -16.84 -3.69 2.58
N SER A 143 -17.89 -4.45 2.27
CA SER A 143 -17.92 -5.91 2.20
C SER A 143 -17.54 -6.45 0.82
N THR A 144 -17.38 -7.77 0.72
CA THR A 144 -16.95 -8.48 -0.51
C THR A 144 -17.99 -8.52 -1.63
N GLY A 145 -19.22 -8.09 -1.35
CA GLY A 145 -20.33 -8.00 -2.31
C GLY A 145 -20.66 -6.56 -2.74
N ASP A 146 -19.97 -5.57 -2.19
CA ASP A 146 -20.23 -4.15 -2.48
C ASP A 146 -19.66 -3.74 -3.85
N GLU A 147 -20.13 -2.63 -4.38
CA GLU A 147 -19.78 -2.16 -5.72
C GLU A 147 -19.31 -0.71 -5.66
N VAL A 148 -18.44 -0.34 -6.60
CA VAL A 148 -18.08 1.06 -6.84
C VAL A 148 -19.30 1.79 -7.41
N ILE A 149 -19.59 2.98 -6.89
CA ILE A 149 -20.69 3.86 -7.31
C ILE A 149 -20.21 5.25 -7.72
N GLU A 150 -18.95 5.59 -7.43
CA GLU A 150 -18.27 6.77 -7.95
C GLU A 150 -16.78 6.46 -8.07
N ILE A 151 -16.14 7.05 -9.08
CA ILE A 151 -14.69 7.00 -9.25
C ILE A 151 -14.16 8.38 -9.60
N GLY A 152 -13.06 8.75 -8.93
CA GLY A 152 -12.28 9.93 -9.23
C GLY A 152 -10.86 9.53 -9.57
N LEU A 153 -10.32 10.08 -10.65
CA LEU A 153 -8.95 9.85 -11.10
C LEU A 153 -8.29 11.16 -11.46
N LEU A 154 -7.14 11.44 -10.86
CA LEU A 154 -6.33 12.61 -11.13
C LEU A 154 -4.97 12.22 -11.67
N ASP A 155 -4.36 13.06 -12.49
CA ASP A 155 -2.91 13.01 -12.69
C ASP A 155 -2.15 13.59 -11.49
N SER A 156 -0.82 13.43 -11.48
CA SER A 156 0.07 13.96 -10.43
C SER A 156 0.14 15.50 -10.40
N GLU A 157 -0.34 16.18 -11.44
CA GLU A 157 -0.48 17.63 -11.54
C GLU A 157 -1.84 18.13 -11.01
N GLY A 158 -2.76 17.21 -10.71
CA GLY A 158 -4.09 17.48 -10.16
C GLY A 158 -5.15 17.73 -11.22
N GLY A 159 -4.84 17.49 -12.50
CA GLY A 159 -5.81 17.44 -13.58
C GLY A 159 -6.74 16.24 -13.41
N VAL A 160 -8.04 16.45 -13.58
CA VAL A 160 -9.04 15.38 -13.54
C VAL A 160 -8.96 14.60 -14.84
N LEU A 161 -8.63 13.31 -14.76
CA LEU A 161 -8.58 12.39 -15.90
C LEU A 161 -9.91 11.66 -16.09
N LEU A 162 -10.57 11.29 -14.99
CA LEU A 162 -11.87 10.64 -14.97
C LEU A 162 -12.62 11.06 -13.71
N GLU A 163 -13.89 11.43 -13.89
CA GLU A 163 -14.84 11.68 -12.81
C GLU A 163 -16.18 11.11 -13.25
N SER A 164 -16.64 10.04 -12.59
CA SER A 164 -17.85 9.36 -13.03
C SER A 164 -18.58 8.69 -11.87
N LYS A 165 -19.91 8.86 -11.87
CA LYS A 165 -20.82 8.02 -11.10
C LYS A 165 -20.99 6.68 -11.81
N VAL A 166 -21.30 5.64 -11.05
CA VAL A 166 -21.51 4.28 -11.57
C VAL A 166 -22.85 3.76 -11.06
N PHE A 167 -23.69 3.25 -11.97
CA PHE A 167 -24.88 2.52 -11.55
C PHE A 167 -24.50 1.09 -11.13
N PRO A 168 -24.70 0.71 -9.85
CA PRO A 168 -24.28 -0.60 -9.35
C PRO A 168 -25.18 -1.71 -9.90
N ARG A 169 -24.62 -2.90 -10.16
CA ARG A 169 -25.39 -4.04 -10.71
C ARG A 169 -26.46 -4.54 -9.75
N SER A 170 -26.23 -4.41 -8.46
CA SER A 170 -27.20 -4.73 -7.41
C SER A 170 -28.46 -3.86 -7.48
N GLY A 171 -28.39 -2.69 -8.12
CA GLY A 171 -29.49 -1.73 -8.15
C GLY A 171 -29.85 -1.19 -6.77
N HIS A 172 -28.90 -1.17 -5.83
CA HIS A 172 -29.14 -0.76 -4.45
C HIS A 172 -27.93 -0.02 -3.86
N VAL A 173 -28.21 1.08 -3.15
CA VAL A 173 -27.25 1.76 -2.29
C VAL A 173 -27.80 1.71 -0.85
N PRO A 174 -27.10 1.04 0.09
CA PRO A 174 -27.51 0.99 1.49
C PRO A 174 -27.51 2.39 2.14
N ALA A 175 -28.49 2.66 3.00
CA ALA A 175 -28.58 3.93 3.73
C ALA A 175 -27.33 4.25 4.58
N ALA A 176 -26.57 3.23 4.99
CA ALA A 176 -25.31 3.43 5.69
C ALA A 176 -24.22 4.05 4.80
N ALA A 177 -24.17 3.65 3.53
CA ALA A 177 -23.26 4.25 2.55
C ALA A 177 -23.73 5.65 2.17
N THR A 178 -25.03 5.84 1.90
CA THR A 178 -25.62 7.17 1.64
C THR A 178 -25.31 8.20 2.72
N ARG A 179 -25.22 7.80 4.01
CA ARG A 179 -24.84 8.73 5.09
C ARG A 179 -23.39 9.21 5.03
N VAL A 180 -22.53 8.52 4.29
CA VAL A 180 -21.11 8.86 4.13
C VAL A 180 -20.93 9.77 2.92
N HIS A 181 -21.36 9.31 1.74
CA HIS A 181 -21.09 9.98 0.46
C HIS A 181 -22.31 10.72 -0.12
N GLY A 182 -23.47 10.66 0.53
CA GLY A 182 -24.67 11.43 0.14
C GLY A 182 -25.49 10.85 -1.02
N TYR A 183 -25.02 9.83 -1.73
CA TYR A 183 -25.73 9.28 -2.89
C TYR A 183 -26.77 8.23 -2.52
N THR A 184 -27.95 8.37 -3.10
CA THR A 184 -29.00 7.35 -3.16
C THR A 184 -28.93 6.58 -4.49
N ILE A 185 -29.67 5.48 -4.60
CA ILE A 185 -29.78 4.79 -5.90
C ILE A 185 -30.45 5.67 -6.98
N ASP A 186 -31.32 6.60 -6.56
CA ASP A 186 -32.00 7.51 -7.48
C ASP A 186 -31.03 8.53 -8.09
N ASP A 187 -30.05 9.02 -7.31
CA ASP A 187 -29.00 9.92 -7.77
C ASP A 187 -28.04 9.29 -8.80
N LEU A 188 -28.06 7.97 -8.90
CA LEU A 188 -27.25 7.18 -9.83
C LEU A 188 -28.03 6.77 -11.08
N ARG A 189 -29.36 7.01 -11.14
CA ARG A 189 -30.15 6.65 -12.32
C ARG A 189 -29.62 7.36 -13.56
N GLY A 190 -29.33 6.59 -14.60
CA GLY A 190 -28.76 7.09 -15.85
C GLY A 190 -27.23 7.26 -15.82
N ALA A 191 -26.56 7.01 -14.69
CA ALA A 191 -25.12 6.87 -14.65
C ALA A 191 -24.68 5.65 -15.48
N PRO A 192 -23.47 5.67 -16.05
CA PRO A 192 -22.92 4.53 -16.76
C PRO A 192 -22.79 3.31 -15.85
N SER A 193 -22.83 2.13 -16.46
CA SER A 193 -22.53 0.87 -15.78
C SER A 193 -21.03 0.72 -15.54
N TRP A 194 -20.65 -0.17 -14.61
CA TRP A 194 -19.24 -0.45 -14.35
C TRP A 194 -18.43 -0.83 -15.60
N PRO A 195 -18.93 -1.69 -16.52
CA PRO A 195 -18.21 -1.98 -17.76
C PRO A 195 -17.87 -0.75 -18.61
N GLU A 196 -18.76 0.23 -18.69
CA GLU A 196 -18.54 1.45 -19.47
C GLU A 196 -17.43 2.30 -18.86
N VAL A 197 -17.49 2.50 -17.53
CA VAL A 197 -16.46 3.24 -16.79
C VAL A 197 -15.11 2.51 -16.77
N MET A 198 -15.12 1.18 -16.71
CA MET A 198 -13.92 0.35 -16.72
C MET A 198 -13.09 0.54 -17.99
N ILE A 199 -13.74 0.69 -19.16
CA ILE A 199 -13.06 0.92 -20.44
C ILE A 199 -12.27 2.23 -20.42
N GLU A 200 -12.86 3.28 -19.88
CA GLU A 200 -12.21 4.58 -19.76
C GLU A 200 -11.10 4.54 -18.70
N LEU A 201 -11.37 3.91 -17.55
CA LEU A 201 -10.39 3.73 -16.49
C LEU A 201 -9.13 3.03 -17.00
N GLU A 202 -9.24 1.89 -17.69
CA GLU A 202 -8.08 1.14 -18.19
C GLU A 202 -7.19 1.98 -19.11
N ARG A 203 -7.78 2.81 -19.98
CA ARG A 203 -7.05 3.72 -20.86
C ARG A 203 -6.21 4.73 -20.07
N HIS A 204 -6.74 5.24 -18.96
CA HIS A 204 -6.00 6.19 -18.13
C HIS A 204 -4.97 5.52 -17.21
N LEU A 205 -5.15 4.24 -16.87
CA LEU A 205 -4.23 3.50 -16.00
C LEU A 205 -3.08 2.84 -16.77
N GLU A 206 -3.18 2.67 -18.09
CA GLU A 206 -2.16 1.99 -18.89
C GLU A 206 -0.77 2.62 -18.72
N GLY A 207 0.19 1.79 -18.27
CA GLY A 207 1.58 2.20 -18.05
C GLY A 207 1.79 3.16 -16.88
N ARG A 208 0.74 3.54 -16.14
CA ARG A 208 0.81 4.49 -15.03
C ARG A 208 0.80 3.79 -13.68
N ARG A 209 1.42 4.45 -12.70
CA ARG A 209 1.34 4.06 -11.30
C ARG A 209 0.04 4.60 -10.71
N VAL A 210 -0.66 3.80 -9.92
CA VAL A 210 -1.93 4.20 -9.30
C VAL A 210 -1.74 4.33 -7.81
N PHE A 211 -2.02 5.51 -7.26
CA PHE A 211 -2.09 5.74 -5.83
C PHE A 211 -3.53 5.85 -5.37
N ALA A 212 -3.82 5.30 -4.21
CA ALA A 212 -5.02 5.62 -3.45
C ALA A 212 -4.64 5.77 -1.98
N TRP A 213 -5.42 6.53 -1.19
CA TRP A 213 -5.09 6.71 0.22
C TRP A 213 -5.00 5.36 0.94
N ASN A 214 -6.06 4.56 0.80
CA ASN A 214 -6.14 3.20 1.33
C ASN A 214 -6.19 2.19 0.19
N ALA A 215 -5.15 2.13 -0.65
CA ALA A 215 -5.08 1.24 -1.81
C ALA A 215 -5.67 -0.18 -1.68
N PRO A 216 -5.46 -0.96 -0.59
CA PRO A 216 -6.08 -2.28 -0.47
C PRO A 216 -7.61 -2.27 -0.45
N PHE A 217 -8.22 -1.13 -0.12
CA PHE A 217 -9.66 -0.91 -0.22
C PHE A 217 -10.06 -0.67 -1.66
N ASP A 218 -9.56 0.39 -2.29
CA ASP A 218 -9.94 0.80 -3.65
C ASP A 218 -9.61 -0.28 -4.68
N GLU A 219 -8.43 -0.90 -4.60
CA GLU A 219 -8.04 -2.01 -5.48
C GLU A 219 -9.02 -3.18 -5.37
N ARG A 220 -9.45 -3.52 -4.14
CA ARG A 220 -10.44 -4.56 -3.91
C ARG A 220 -11.79 -4.18 -4.49
N MET A 221 -12.22 -2.92 -4.33
CA MET A 221 -13.50 -2.41 -4.84
C MET A 221 -13.57 -2.44 -6.36
N VAL A 222 -12.50 -2.02 -7.03
CA VAL A 222 -12.34 -2.12 -8.49
C VAL A 222 -12.38 -3.58 -8.93
N ALA A 223 -11.60 -4.46 -8.29
CA ALA A 223 -11.54 -5.88 -8.63
C ALA A 223 -12.88 -6.60 -8.42
N GLN A 224 -13.59 -6.34 -7.32
CA GLN A 224 -14.85 -7.00 -7.01
C GLN A 224 -15.99 -6.52 -7.90
N SER A 225 -16.03 -5.22 -8.24
CA SER A 225 -16.97 -4.67 -9.21
C SER A 225 -16.73 -5.29 -10.59
N THR A 226 -15.47 -5.38 -11.02
CA THR A 226 -15.06 -6.05 -12.27
C THR A 226 -15.53 -7.51 -12.31
N ARG A 227 -15.29 -8.26 -11.22
CA ARG A 227 -15.73 -9.65 -11.09
C ARG A 227 -17.26 -9.78 -11.09
N ARG A 228 -17.98 -8.84 -10.45
CA ARG A 228 -19.45 -8.82 -10.39
C ARG A 228 -20.07 -8.70 -11.79
N TRP A 229 -19.38 -8.00 -12.69
CA TRP A 229 -19.74 -7.86 -14.09
C TRP A 229 -19.15 -8.95 -15.00
N ARG A 230 -18.39 -9.90 -14.45
CA ARG A 230 -17.70 -10.99 -15.19
C ARG A 230 -16.73 -10.47 -16.25
N LEU A 231 -16.13 -9.31 -15.98
CA LEU A 231 -15.11 -8.72 -16.82
C LEU A 231 -13.74 -9.30 -16.45
N THR A 232 -12.83 -9.29 -17.42
CA THR A 232 -11.39 -9.38 -17.19
C THR A 232 -10.83 -7.97 -17.18
N SER A 233 -9.94 -7.64 -16.25
CA SER A 233 -9.28 -6.34 -16.24
C SER A 233 -7.76 -6.50 -16.20
N ALA A 234 -7.08 -5.58 -16.90
CA ALA A 234 -5.63 -5.44 -16.87
C ALA A 234 -5.15 -4.42 -15.82
N VAL A 235 -6.04 -3.86 -15.01
CA VAL A 235 -5.67 -2.89 -13.97
C VAL A 235 -4.66 -3.50 -13.01
N GLY A 236 -3.51 -2.84 -12.92
CA GLY A 236 -2.40 -3.23 -12.07
C GLY A 236 -2.65 -2.93 -10.59
N GLY A 237 -1.71 -3.34 -9.75
CA GLY A 237 -1.79 -3.11 -8.29
C GLY A 237 -1.73 -1.63 -7.92
N PHE A 238 -2.38 -1.28 -6.81
CA PHE A 238 -2.42 0.09 -6.31
C PHE A 238 -1.37 0.32 -5.22
N GLU A 239 -0.88 1.55 -5.14
CA GLU A 239 0.02 2.01 -4.10
C GLU A 239 -0.69 2.76 -2.99
N CYS A 240 -0.36 2.42 -1.75
CA CYS A 240 -1.02 3.00 -0.59
C CYS A 240 -0.34 4.30 -0.14
N ALA A 241 -0.95 5.44 -0.45
CA ALA A 241 -0.44 6.75 -0.02
C ALA A 241 -0.42 6.88 1.52
N MET A 242 -1.36 6.25 2.24
CA MET A 242 -1.35 6.19 3.71
C MET A 242 -0.09 5.51 4.26
N ARG A 243 0.39 4.42 3.63
CA ARG A 243 1.63 3.76 4.07
C ARG A 243 2.84 4.65 3.81
N THR A 244 2.87 5.32 2.66
CA THR A 244 3.90 6.32 2.34
C THR A 244 3.91 7.44 3.39
N TYR A 245 2.75 7.96 3.75
CA TYR A 245 2.59 8.96 4.80
C TYR A 245 3.13 8.48 6.14
N SER A 246 2.68 7.30 6.61
CA SER A 246 3.12 6.73 7.89
C SER A 246 4.63 6.51 7.93
N ALA A 247 5.25 6.06 6.83
CA ALA A 247 6.69 5.86 6.74
C ALA A 247 7.48 7.18 6.80
N VAL A 248 7.02 8.22 6.10
CA VAL A 248 7.67 9.54 6.09
C VAL A 248 7.54 10.22 7.46
N ARG A 249 6.36 10.15 8.07
CA ARG A 249 6.04 10.84 9.33
C ARG A 249 6.33 10.02 10.58
N GLY A 250 6.72 8.76 10.46
CA GLY A 250 6.96 7.87 11.61
C GLY A 250 5.70 7.55 12.41
N VAL A 251 4.52 7.61 11.78
CA VAL A 251 3.24 7.29 12.41
C VAL A 251 3.06 5.79 12.44
N ARG A 252 2.70 5.23 13.60
CA ARG A 252 2.39 3.81 13.74
C ARG A 252 0.93 3.56 13.38
N GLY A 253 0.68 2.56 12.54
CA GLY A 253 -0.66 2.15 12.15
C GLY A 253 -1.24 2.91 10.95
N SER A 254 -2.54 2.73 10.73
CA SER A 254 -3.31 3.42 9.70
C SER A 254 -3.79 4.79 10.21
N LEU A 255 -3.77 5.78 9.33
CA LEU A 255 -4.29 7.12 9.60
C LEU A 255 -5.35 7.46 8.56
N ARG A 256 -6.48 8.01 9.01
CA ARG A 256 -7.54 8.48 8.10
C ARG A 256 -7.03 9.67 7.27
N LEU A 257 -7.47 9.76 6.02
CA LEU A 257 -7.08 10.82 5.08
C LEU A 257 -7.37 12.20 5.68
N GLU A 258 -8.59 12.41 6.17
CA GLU A 258 -8.99 13.66 6.85
C GLU A 258 -7.99 14.05 7.94
N ARG A 259 -7.60 13.10 8.80
CA ARG A 259 -6.67 13.37 9.89
C ARG A 259 -5.26 13.70 9.39
N ALA A 260 -4.78 13.00 8.36
CA ALA A 260 -3.51 13.33 7.72
C ALA A 260 -3.55 14.74 7.11
N ALA A 261 -4.62 15.06 6.39
CA ALA A 261 -4.82 16.37 5.78
C ALA A 261 -4.87 17.51 6.81
N GLN A 262 -5.50 17.29 7.96
CA GLN A 262 -5.49 18.22 9.09
C GLN A 262 -4.07 18.44 9.64
N ILE A 263 -3.31 17.35 9.89
CA ILE A 263 -1.92 17.44 10.39
C ILE A 263 -1.04 18.22 9.41
N GLU A 264 -1.24 17.99 8.11
CA GLU A 264 -0.47 18.62 7.04
C GLU A 264 -0.92 20.07 6.74
N GLY A 265 -2.04 20.51 7.32
CA GLY A 265 -2.63 21.83 7.11
C GLY A 265 -3.18 22.03 5.70
N VAL A 266 -3.62 20.96 5.04
CA VAL A 266 -4.16 20.98 3.66
C VAL A 266 -5.67 20.76 3.59
N LEU A 267 -6.31 20.47 4.72
CA LEU A 267 -7.78 20.44 4.82
C LEU A 267 -8.31 21.87 5.02
N VAL A 268 -9.09 22.37 4.06
CA VAL A 268 -9.66 23.72 4.07
C VAL A 268 -11.19 23.63 4.08
N GLY A 269 -11.88 24.46 4.88
CA GLY A 269 -13.34 24.62 4.75
C GLY A 269 -14.23 23.75 5.64
N GLY A 270 -13.73 23.17 6.72
CA GLY A 270 -14.58 22.61 7.79
C GLY A 270 -14.95 21.13 7.69
N GLY A 271 -14.47 20.40 6.67
CA GLY A 271 -14.66 18.95 6.57
C GLY A 271 -14.24 18.38 5.22
N GLN A 272 -14.32 17.06 5.09
CA GLN A 272 -14.13 16.31 3.84
C GLN A 272 -15.48 16.21 3.11
N SER A 273 -15.51 16.45 1.79
CA SER A 273 -16.74 16.43 0.99
C SER A 273 -17.22 15.02 0.61
N HIS A 274 -16.37 14.00 0.75
CA HIS A 274 -16.68 12.58 0.42
C HIS A 274 -17.19 12.41 -1.02
N THR A 275 -16.60 13.17 -1.94
CA THR A 275 -16.66 12.85 -3.38
C THR A 275 -15.33 12.24 -3.77
N SER A 276 -15.35 11.28 -4.69
CA SER A 276 -14.12 10.58 -5.10
C SER A 276 -13.06 11.55 -5.66
N VAL A 277 -13.46 12.58 -6.41
CA VAL A 277 -12.49 13.56 -6.95
C VAL A 277 -11.89 14.45 -5.87
N ASP A 278 -12.69 14.92 -4.90
CA ASP A 278 -12.15 15.75 -3.82
C ASP A 278 -11.24 14.94 -2.89
N ASP A 279 -11.55 13.67 -2.64
CA ASP A 279 -10.74 12.78 -1.83
C ASP A 279 -9.43 12.40 -2.53
N ALA A 280 -9.47 12.20 -3.86
CA ALA A 280 -8.26 12.09 -4.68
C ALA A 280 -7.43 13.39 -4.64
N ARG A 281 -8.07 14.57 -4.70
CA ARG A 281 -7.38 15.87 -4.60
C ARG A 281 -6.73 16.04 -3.23
N LEU A 282 -7.42 15.65 -2.17
CA LEU A 282 -6.94 15.72 -0.80
C LEU A 282 -5.75 14.78 -0.57
N THR A 283 -5.83 13.56 -1.12
CA THR A 283 -4.72 12.60 -1.15
C THR A 283 -3.50 13.19 -1.85
N LEU A 284 -3.68 13.77 -3.03
CA LEU A 284 -2.60 14.43 -3.78
C LEU A 284 -2.02 15.62 -3.00
N ALA A 285 -2.85 16.43 -2.35
CA ALA A 285 -2.42 17.55 -1.54
C ALA A 285 -1.54 17.10 -0.36
N VAL A 286 -1.92 16.02 0.33
CA VAL A 286 -1.10 15.41 1.39
C VAL A 286 0.23 14.93 0.83
N MET A 287 0.23 14.20 -0.29
CA MET A 287 1.48 13.72 -0.92
C MET A 287 2.40 14.86 -1.34
N ARG A 288 1.85 15.96 -1.88
CA ARG A 288 2.61 17.17 -2.21
C ARG A 288 3.20 17.84 -0.98
N ARG A 289 2.46 17.86 0.13
CA ARG A 289 2.96 18.41 1.39
C ARG A 289 4.10 17.57 1.94
N LEU A 290 3.98 16.25 1.94
CA LEU A 290 5.06 15.33 2.32
C LEU A 290 6.32 15.55 1.50
N ARG A 291 6.18 15.68 0.17
CA ARG A 291 7.29 15.97 -0.74
C ARG A 291 8.02 17.26 -0.34
N ARG A 292 7.28 18.35 -0.08
CA ARG A 292 7.85 19.65 0.28
C ARG A 292 8.45 19.69 1.70
N ALA A 293 7.90 18.93 2.64
CA ALA A 293 8.28 19.00 4.05
C ALA A 293 9.56 18.18 4.37
N GLY A 294 9.94 17.22 3.53
CA GLY A 294 11.00 16.27 3.85
C GLY A 294 10.65 15.37 5.05
N PRO A 295 11.58 14.50 5.49
CA PRO A 295 11.37 13.62 6.63
C PRO A 295 11.60 14.42 7.92
N GLY A 296 10.58 15.14 8.37
CA GLY A 296 10.58 15.75 9.70
C GLY A 296 10.02 17.18 9.76
N ARG A 297 8.88 17.29 10.45
CA ARG A 297 8.42 18.38 11.32
C ARG A 297 6.99 18.00 11.70
N ALA A 298 6.88 17.15 12.72
CA ALA A 298 5.68 17.04 13.54
C ALA A 298 5.94 17.89 14.78
#